data_AF-A0A800GI97-F1
#
_entry.id   AF-A0A800GI97-F1
#
_cell.length_a   1.000
_cell.length_b   1.000
_cell.length_c   1.000
_cell.angle_alpha   90.00
_cell.angle_beta   90.00
_cell.angle_gamma   90.00
#
_symmetry.space_group_name_H-M   'P 1'
#
loop_
_entity.id
_entity.type
_entity.pdbx_description
1 polymer ?
#
loop_
_entity_poly.entity_id
_entity_poly.type
_entity_poly.pdbx_seq_one_letter_code
_entity_poly.pdbx_strand_id
1 'polypeptide(L)'
;MKELRVELGEKSYPIYIGSNLLGHPALLQKHIKSKQVFIVTNTTVAPLYLQRVIDSLSECQIETITLPDGEQYKSLEYLTKIFDQLLEKKYSRNACLLALGGGVIGDMGGFAAA
;
A
#
# COMPACT_ATOMS: atom_id res chain seq x y z
N MET A 1 14.28 8.43 -14.07
CA MET A 1 12.87 8.11 -13.76
C MET A 1 12.12 8.05 -15.07
N LYS A 2 11.47 6.93 -15.38
CA LYS A 2 10.55 6.77 -16.51
C LYS A 2 9.12 6.76 -15.96
N GLU A 3 8.20 7.39 -16.67
CA GLU A 3 6.77 7.35 -16.37
C GLU A 3 6.05 6.63 -17.51
N LEU A 4 5.26 5.62 -17.17
CA LEU A 4 4.39 4.91 -18.09
C LEU A 4 2.95 5.19 -17.67
N ARG A 5 2.17 5.82 -18.56
CA ARG A 5 0.74 6.04 -18.31
C ARG A 5 -0.03 4.81 -18.77
N VAL A 6 -0.79 4.21 -17.87
CA VAL A 6 -1.72 3.12 -18.20
C VAL A 6 -3.07 3.75 -18.50
N GLU A 7 -3.57 3.52 -19.71
CA GLU A 7 -4.83 4.09 -20.20
C GLU A 7 -5.97 3.08 -19.97
N LEU A 8 -6.81 3.34 -18.96
CA LEU A 8 -7.98 2.54 -18.59
C LEU A 8 -9.25 3.41 -18.53
N GLY A 9 -9.31 4.47 -19.37
CA GLY A 9 -10.38 5.47 -19.33
C GLY A 9 -10.31 6.31 -18.05
N GLU A 10 -11.43 6.42 -17.32
CA GLU A 10 -11.51 7.19 -16.07
C GLU A 10 -10.58 6.66 -14.96
N LYS A 11 -10.16 5.40 -15.03
CA LYS A 11 -9.26 4.75 -14.07
C LYS A 11 -7.79 4.75 -14.50
N SER A 12 -7.42 5.61 -15.44
CA SER A 12 -6.03 5.71 -15.90
C SER A 12 -5.09 6.16 -14.78
N TYR A 13 -3.90 5.58 -14.68
CA TYR A 13 -2.91 5.90 -13.65
C TYR A 13 -1.47 5.85 -14.18
N PRO A 14 -0.54 6.61 -13.57
CA PRO A 14 0.87 6.55 -13.92
C PRO A 14 1.61 5.45 -13.14
N ILE A 15 2.56 4.80 -13.81
CA ILE A 15 3.56 3.91 -13.22
C ILE A 15 4.92 4.61 -13.29
N TYR A 16 5.55 4.82 -12.14
CA TYR A 16 6.90 5.39 -12.06
C TYR A 16 7.93 4.28 -11.90
N ILE A 17 8.93 4.25 -12.80
CA ILE A 17 10.00 3.25 -12.82
C ILE A 17 11.34 3.98 -12.73
N GLY A 18 12.14 3.65 -11.73
CA GLY A 18 13.44 4.27 -11.51
C GLY A 18 14.09 3.87 -10.20
N SER A 19 15.32 4.33 -10.02
CA SER A 19 16.09 4.11 -8.78
C SER A 19 15.75 5.16 -7.74
N ASN A 20 15.76 4.77 -6.47
CA ASN A 20 15.55 5.66 -5.31
C ASN A 20 14.28 6.53 -5.37
N LEU A 21 13.18 6.01 -5.95
CA LEU A 21 11.91 6.75 -6.03
C LEU A 21 11.29 7.00 -4.65
N LEU A 22 11.50 6.09 -3.69
CA LEU A 22 11.08 6.29 -2.30
C LEU A 22 11.81 7.47 -1.62
N GLY A 23 12.95 7.91 -2.15
CA GLY A 23 13.61 9.15 -1.71
C GLY A 23 12.94 10.43 -2.19
N HIS A 24 11.81 10.34 -2.91
CA HIS A 24 11.05 11.47 -3.43
C HIS A 24 9.59 11.43 -2.93
N PRO A 25 9.33 11.81 -1.66
CA PRO A 25 8.02 11.69 -1.02
C PRO A 25 6.86 12.31 -1.82
N ALA A 26 7.13 13.41 -2.52
CA ALA A 26 6.16 14.10 -3.38
C ALA A 26 5.54 13.20 -4.46
N LEU A 27 6.24 12.16 -4.92
CA LEU A 27 5.70 11.20 -5.90
C LEU A 27 4.60 10.32 -5.32
N LEU A 28 4.68 9.99 -4.03
CA LEU A 28 3.68 9.21 -3.33
C LEU A 28 2.53 10.10 -2.85
N GLN A 29 2.86 11.22 -2.20
CA GLN A 29 1.90 12.16 -1.63
C GLN A 29 0.90 12.70 -2.65
N LYS A 30 1.34 12.98 -3.89
CA LYS A 30 0.44 13.49 -4.95
C LYS A 30 -0.70 12.54 -5.33
N HIS A 31 -0.57 11.25 -5.02
CA HIS A 31 -1.56 10.23 -5.34
C HIS A 31 -2.40 9.81 -4.12
N ILE A 32 -1.96 10.16 -2.91
CA ILE A 32 -2.69 9.89 -1.68
C ILE A 32 -3.55 11.12 -1.35
N LYS A 33 -4.84 11.02 -1.65
CA LYS A 33 -5.82 12.08 -1.35
C LYS A 33 -6.40 11.99 0.07
N SER A 34 -6.24 10.84 0.71
CA SER A 34 -6.79 10.56 2.04
C SER A 34 -5.78 10.88 3.13
N LYS A 35 -6.28 11.34 4.29
CA LYS A 35 -5.45 11.45 5.50
C LYS A 35 -5.30 10.13 6.24
N GLN A 36 -6.02 9.08 5.85
CA GLN A 36 -5.91 7.75 6.44
C GLN A 36 -5.23 6.82 5.44
N VAL A 37 -4.05 6.33 5.78
CA VAL A 37 -3.28 5.39 4.95
C VAL A 37 -3.08 4.09 5.71
N PHE A 38 -3.42 2.97 5.08
CA PHE A 38 -3.24 1.64 5.65
C PHE A 38 -2.24 0.87 4.79
N ILE A 39 -1.08 0.57 5.35
CA ILE A 39 0.01 -0.08 4.62
C ILE A 39 -0.05 -1.59 4.85
N VAL A 40 -0.18 -2.36 3.77
CA VAL A 40 -0.11 -3.82 3.79
C VAL A 40 1.26 -4.23 3.28
N THR A 41 2.02 -5.00 4.07
CA THR A 41 3.35 -5.49 3.69
C THR A 41 3.60 -6.90 4.23
N ASN A 42 4.77 -7.48 3.97
CA ASN A 42 5.17 -8.78 4.52
C ASN A 42 6.41 -8.65 5.44
N THR A 43 6.70 -9.73 6.19
CA THR A 43 7.83 -9.81 7.13
C THR A 43 9.19 -9.57 6.48
N THR A 44 9.32 -9.80 5.17
CA THR A 44 10.58 -9.66 4.42
C THR A 44 10.81 -8.21 3.94
N VAL A 45 9.76 -7.56 3.45
CA VAL A 45 9.81 -6.22 2.84
C VAL A 45 9.70 -5.13 3.91
N ALA A 46 8.96 -5.39 4.99
CA ALA A 46 8.77 -4.44 6.09
C ALA A 46 10.09 -3.84 6.62
N PRO A 47 11.08 -4.63 7.10
CA PRO A 47 12.30 -4.08 7.69
C PRO A 47 13.17 -3.30 6.69
N LEU A 48 12.98 -3.50 5.38
CA LEU A 48 13.80 -2.88 4.33
C LEU A 48 13.26 -1.52 3.89
N TYR A 49 11.93 -1.39 3.80
CA TYR A 49 11.30 -0.25 3.10
C TYR A 49 10.18 0.44 3.87
N LEU A 50 9.54 -0.23 4.85
CA LEU A 50 8.35 0.30 5.51
C LEU A 50 8.60 1.67 6.15
N GLN A 51 9.70 1.80 6.90
CA GLN A 51 10.02 3.06 7.58
C GLN A 51 10.15 4.22 6.59
N ARG A 52 10.81 4.01 5.44
CA ARG A 52 10.96 5.06 4.41
C ARG A 52 9.62 5.50 3.83
N VAL A 53 8.67 4.57 3.71
CA VAL A 53 7.31 4.89 3.24
C VAL A 53 6.55 5.68 4.31
N ILE A 54 6.63 5.27 5.58
CA ILE A 54 6.01 5.99 6.70
C ILE A 54 6.56 7.42 6.80
N ASP A 55 7.88 7.58 6.75
CA ASP A 55 8.55 8.88 6.82
C ASP A 55 8.14 9.80 5.65
N SER A 56 7.80 9.22 4.50
CA SER A 56 7.32 9.95 3.32
C SER A 56 5.88 10.46 3.46
N LEU A 57 5.14 10.03 4.49
CA LEU A 57 3.71 10.28 4.66
C LEU A 57 3.36 10.97 5.99
N SER A 58 4.28 11.77 6.53
CA SER A 58 4.23 12.36 7.88
C SER A 58 2.95 13.10 8.29
N GLU A 59 2.10 13.51 7.35
CA GLU A 59 0.83 14.22 7.63
C GLU A 59 -0.41 13.30 7.62
N CYS A 60 -0.23 11.99 7.44
CA CYS A 60 -1.31 11.01 7.43
C CYS A 60 -1.39 10.24 8.76
N GLN A 61 -2.61 9.85 9.13
CA GLN A 61 -2.83 8.74 10.05
C GLN A 61 -2.41 7.45 9.33
N ILE A 62 -1.36 6.81 9.81
CA ILE A 62 -0.79 5.60 9.20
C ILE A 62 -0.94 4.44 10.18
N GLU A 63 -1.46 3.34 9.66
CA GLU A 63 -1.46 2.04 10.32
C GLU A 63 -0.89 1.02 9.34
N THR A 64 -0.30 -0.04 9.87
CA THR A 64 0.42 -1.03 9.07
C THR A 64 0.07 -2.43 9.51
N ILE A 65 -0.15 -3.32 8.55
CA ILE A 65 -0.23 -4.77 8.80
C ILE A 65 0.94 -5.47 8.11
N THR A 66 1.63 -6.31 8.86
CA THR A 66 2.72 -7.14 8.34
C THR A 66 2.25 -8.59 8.29
N LEU A 67 2.15 -9.13 7.09
CA LEU A 67 1.75 -10.52 6.85
C LEU A 67 2.99 -11.43 6.76
N PRO A 68 2.86 -12.73 7.06
CA PRO A 68 3.93 -13.69 6.78
C PRO A 68 4.24 -13.74 5.28
N ASP A 69 5.50 -13.98 4.92
CA ASP A 69 5.91 -14.04 3.51
C ASP A 69 5.66 -15.41 2.87
N GLY A 70 5.01 -15.44 1.70
CA GLY A 70 4.77 -16.65 0.91
C GLY A 70 3.35 -16.75 0.32
N GLU A 71 3.21 -17.41 -0.83
CA GLU A 71 1.93 -17.60 -1.54
C GLU A 71 0.89 -18.36 -0.70
N GLN A 72 1.32 -19.26 0.19
CA GLN A 72 0.43 -20.00 1.09
C GLN A 72 -0.41 -19.10 2.01
N TYR A 73 0.03 -17.85 2.23
CA TYR A 73 -0.66 -16.86 3.04
C TYR A 73 -1.63 -16.00 2.22
N LYS A 74 -1.69 -16.19 0.89
CA LYS A 74 -2.71 -15.63 0.00
C LYS A 74 -4.03 -16.37 0.18
N SER A 75 -4.65 -16.19 1.34
CA SER A 75 -5.92 -16.82 1.69
C SER A 75 -6.91 -15.81 2.23
N LEU A 76 -8.19 -16.17 2.20
CA LEU A 76 -9.27 -15.37 2.78
C LEU A 76 -9.06 -15.13 4.28
N GLU A 77 -8.39 -16.04 4.99
CA GLU A 77 -8.08 -15.86 6.41
C GLU A 77 -7.20 -14.64 6.66
N TYR A 78 -6.10 -14.49 5.88
CA TYR A 78 -5.21 -13.34 6.03
C TYR A 78 -5.80 -12.06 5.45
N LEU A 79 -6.66 -12.18 4.44
CA LEU A 79 -7.46 -11.06 3.96
C LEU A 79 -8.40 -10.54 5.06
N THR A 80 -9.07 -11.42 5.79
CA THR A 80 -9.93 -11.04 6.93
C THR A 80 -9.14 -10.30 8.01
N LYS A 81 -7.89 -10.69 8.29
CA LYS A 81 -7.02 -9.95 9.23
C LYS A 81 -6.77 -8.50 8.81
N ILE A 82 -6.70 -8.23 7.50
CA ILE A 82 -6.60 -6.85 6.97
C ILE A 82 -7.90 -6.09 7.28
N PHE A 83 -9.06 -6.70 7.01
CA PHE A 83 -10.36 -6.08 7.29
C PHE A 83 -10.60 -5.83 8.78
N ASP A 84 -10.26 -6.80 9.62
CA ASP A 84 -10.39 -6.69 11.08
C ASP A 84 -9.59 -5.50 11.60
N GLN A 85 -8.34 -5.32 11.16
CA GLN A 85 -7.54 -4.17 11.55
C GLN A 85 -8.10 -2.84 11.02
N LEU A 86 -8.56 -2.80 9.76
CA LEU A 86 -9.19 -1.59 9.21
C LEU A 86 -10.41 -1.17 10.04
N LEU A 87 -11.24 -2.13 10.44
CA LEU A 87 -12.43 -1.90 11.26
C LEU A 87 -12.06 -1.49 12.69
N GLU A 88 -11.12 -2.20 13.32
CA GLU A 88 -10.64 -1.92 14.68
C GLU A 88 -10.05 -0.50 14.78
N LYS A 89 -9.27 -0.11 13.77
CA LYS A 89 -8.66 1.23 13.68
C LYS A 89 -9.59 2.31 13.13
N LYS A 90 -10.85 1.97 12.84
CA LYS A 90 -11.90 2.88 12.36
C LYS A 90 -11.51 3.62 11.08
N TYR A 91 -10.87 2.90 10.15
CA TYR A 91 -10.58 3.44 8.83
C TYR A 91 -11.87 3.64 8.04
N SER A 92 -12.02 4.82 7.45
CA SER A 92 -13.19 5.14 6.64
C SER A 92 -13.10 4.52 5.24
N ARG A 93 -14.21 4.50 4.50
CA ARG A 93 -14.24 4.09 3.08
C ARG A 93 -13.37 4.96 2.16
N ASN A 94 -12.97 6.14 2.65
CA ASN A 94 -12.09 7.05 1.92
C ASN A 94 -10.61 6.81 2.25
N ALA A 95 -10.28 5.81 3.09
CA ALA A 95 -8.89 5.49 3.38
C ALA A 95 -8.16 4.99 2.13
N CYS A 96 -6.85 5.24 2.08
CA CYS A 96 -5.98 4.73 1.05
C CYS A 96 -5.29 3.47 1.55
N LEU A 97 -5.49 2.34 0.87
CA LEU A 97 -4.73 1.13 1.11
C LEU A 97 -3.49 1.13 0.21
N LEU A 98 -2.32 1.00 0.82
CA LEU A 98 -1.03 0.99 0.14
C LEU A 98 -0.39 -0.40 0.26
N ALA A 99 -0.32 -1.11 -0.85
CA ALA A 99 0.37 -2.40 -0.92
C ALA A 99 1.88 -2.20 -1.11
N LEU A 100 2.68 -2.58 -0.12
CA LEU A 100 4.15 -2.53 -0.13
C LEU A 100 4.71 -3.94 -0.16
N GLY A 101 4.96 -4.48 -1.35
CA GLY A 101 5.53 -5.81 -1.52
C GLY A 101 5.51 -6.29 -2.97
N GLY A 102 5.62 -7.61 -3.15
CA GLY A 102 5.48 -8.26 -4.46
C GLY A 102 4.03 -8.55 -4.83
N GLY A 103 3.83 -9.47 -5.79
CA GLY A 103 2.50 -9.82 -6.31
C GLY A 103 1.51 -10.32 -5.26
N VAL A 104 1.96 -11.10 -4.27
CA VAL A 104 1.10 -11.60 -3.18
C VAL A 104 0.46 -10.46 -2.40
N ILE A 105 1.28 -9.52 -1.93
CA ILE A 105 0.82 -8.35 -1.18
C ILE A 105 0.00 -7.42 -2.07
N GLY A 106 0.37 -7.29 -3.35
CA GLY A 106 -0.39 -6.53 -4.34
C GLY A 106 -1.81 -7.07 -4.54
N ASP A 107 -1.95 -8.39 -4.73
CA ASP A 107 -3.26 -9.04 -4.92
C ASP A 107 -4.11 -8.94 -3.65
N MET A 108 -3.53 -9.25 -2.48
CA MET A 108 -4.25 -9.18 -1.21
C MET A 108 -4.67 -7.76 -0.86
N GLY A 109 -3.77 -6.80 -1.01
CA GLY A 109 -4.06 -5.38 -0.79
C GLY A 109 -5.08 -4.85 -1.79
N GLY A 110 -4.94 -5.20 -3.07
CA GLY A 110 -5.88 -4.81 -4.12
C GLY A 110 -7.28 -5.38 -3.89
N PHE A 111 -7.38 -6.63 -3.45
CA PHE A 111 -8.66 -7.24 -3.11
C PHE A 111 -9.26 -6.67 -1.82
N ALA A 112 -8.44 -6.31 -0.83
CA ALA A 112 -8.91 -5.64 0.38
C ALA A 112 -9.36 -4.19 0.12
N ALA A 113 -8.85 -3.56 -0.93
CA ALA A 113 -9.19 -2.19 -1.32
C ALA A 113 -10.38 -2.07 -2.28
N ALA A 114 -10.83 -3.19 -2.87
CA ALA A 114 -11.92 -3.27 -3.84
C ALA A 114 -13.29 -3.12 -3.19
#